data_AF-A0A0Q5KU69-F1
#
_entry.id   AF-A0A0Q5KU69-F1
#
_cell.length_a   1.000
_cell.length_b   1.000
_cell.length_c   1.000
_cell.angle_alpha   90.00
_cell.angle_beta   90.00
_cell.angle_gamma   90.00
#
_symmetry.space_group_name_H-M   'P 1'
#
loop_
_entity.id
_entity.type
_entity.pdbx_description
1 polymer ?
#
loop_
_entity_poly.entity_id
_entity_poly.type
_entity_poly.pdbx_seq_one_letter_code
_entity_poly.pdbx_strand_id
1 'polypeptide(L)' 'MSTPTPPLVPLPDDGDPTGVPEREVDGEAVLDTDVDADQVDGAEADRLAAERPASDDEA' A
#
# COMPACT_ATOMS: atom_id res chain seq x y z
N MET A 1 36.04 23.37 3.12
CA MET A 1 35.64 22.10 2.49
C MET A 1 34.22 22.27 2.00
N SER A 2 33.98 22.17 0.70
CA SER A 2 32.63 22.31 0.11
C SER A 2 32.02 20.92 0.00
N THR A 3 30.84 20.73 0.59
CA THR A 3 30.13 19.44 0.52
C THR A 3 29.51 19.31 -0.86
N PRO A 4 29.81 18.25 -1.64
CA PRO A 4 29.18 18.07 -2.94
C PRO A 4 27.67 17.86 -2.77
N THR A 5 26.88 18.62 -3.53
CA THR A 5 25.43 18.45 -3.55
C THR A 5 25.09 17.07 -4.13
N PRO A 6 24.28 16.24 -3.44
CA PRO A 6 23.88 14.95 -3.96
C PRO A 6 23.09 15.09 -5.26
N PRO A 7 23.20 14.13 -6.19
CA PRO A 7 22.42 14.13 -7.42
C PRO A 7 20.92 14.03 -7.10
N LEU A 8 20.11 14.83 -7.78
CA LEU A 8 18.65 14.76 -7.69
C LEU A 8 18.16 13.45 -8.32
N VAL A 9 17.59 12.57 -7.51
CA VAL A 9 16.94 11.34 -7.96
C VAL A 9 15.51 11.68 -8.39
N PRO A 10 15.06 11.26 -9.58
CA PRO A 10 13.65 11.42 -9.98
C PRO A 10 12.74 10.71 -8.97
N LEU A 11 11.66 11.38 -8.57
CA LEU A 11 10.61 10.74 -7.78
C LEU A 11 9.93 9.69 -8.66
N PRO A 12 9.64 8.47 -8.15
CA PRO A 12 8.83 7.51 -8.89
C PRO A 12 7.48 8.14 -9.27
N ASP A 13 6.98 7.80 -10.46
CA ASP A 13 5.67 8.23 -10.95
C ASP A 13 4.60 7.87 -9.92
N ASP A 14 3.74 8.83 -9.56
CA ASP A 14 2.54 8.64 -8.73
C ASP A 14 1.45 7.88 -9.52
N GLY A 15 1.82 6.80 -10.21
CA GLY A 15 0.87 5.81 -10.68
C GLY A 15 0.16 5.22 -9.47
N ASP A 16 -1.15 4.95 -9.61
CA ASP A 16 -2.05 4.44 -8.56
C ASP A 16 -1.31 3.65 -7.47
N PRO A 17 -1.19 4.21 -6.24
CA PRO A 17 -0.08 3.93 -5.33
C PRO A 17 -0.07 2.51 -4.76
N THR A 18 -1.13 1.73 -4.93
CA THR A 18 -1.25 0.46 -4.22
C THR A 18 -0.91 -0.71 -5.12
N GLY A 19 -1.33 -0.74 -6.38
CA GLY A 19 -1.27 -1.98 -7.18
C GLY A 19 -1.91 -3.17 -6.44
N VAL A 20 -2.63 -2.91 -5.35
CA VAL A 20 -3.22 -3.87 -4.45
C VAL A 20 -4.67 -3.98 -4.87
N PRO A 21 -5.16 -5.20 -5.11
CA PRO A 21 -6.56 -5.43 -5.44
C PRO A 21 -7.48 -4.94 -4.30
N GLU A 22 -8.36 -4.00 -4.63
CA GLU A 22 -9.37 -3.43 -3.74
C GLU A 22 -10.76 -3.59 -4.34
N ARG A 23 -11.77 -3.76 -3.48
CA ARG A 23 -13.18 -3.79 -3.85
C ARG A 23 -13.96 -2.76 -3.05
N GLU A 24 -15.05 -2.27 -3.62
CA GLU A 24 -15.99 -1.40 -2.92
C GLU A 24 -16.98 -2.24 -2.10
N VAL A 25 -17.00 -2.06 -0.78
CA VAL A 25 -17.98 -2.66 0.14
C VAL A 25 -18.66 -1.55 0.90
N ASP A 26 -19.98 -1.41 0.76
CA ASP A 26 -20.77 -0.36 1.40
C ASP A 26 -20.26 1.08 1.15
N GLY A 27 -19.64 1.30 -0.01
CA GLY A 27 -19.07 2.59 -0.40
C GLY A 27 -17.68 2.87 0.17
N GLU A 28 -17.05 1.91 0.84
CA GLU A 28 -15.68 1.97 1.35
C GLU A 28 -14.74 1.09 0.51
N ALA A 29 -13.51 1.57 0.29
CA ALA A 29 -12.48 0.79 -0.39
C ALA A 29 -11.86 -0.21 0.59
N VAL A 30 -12.03 -1.50 0.33
CA VAL A 30 -11.54 -2.58 1.20
C VAL A 30 -10.69 -3.54 0.37
N LEU A 31 -9.62 -4.06 0.97
CA LEU A 31 -8.78 -5.10 0.35
C LEU A 31 -9.61 -6.27 -0.16
N ASP A 32 -9.34 -6.68 -1.40
CA ASP A 32 -10.01 -7.80 -2.02
C ASP A 32 -9.39 -9.13 -1.56
N THR A 33 -10.14 -9.92 -0.79
CA THR A 33 -9.71 -11.23 -0.28
C THR A 33 -9.97 -12.39 -1.24
N ASP A 34 -10.65 -12.18 -2.38
CA ASP A 34 -10.96 -13.25 -3.35
C ASP A 34 -10.07 -13.23 -4.58
N VAL A 35 -9.14 -12.27 -4.66
CA VAL A 35 -8.15 -12.17 -5.73
C VAL A 35 -7.11 -13.30 -5.65
N ASP A 36 -6.62 -13.74 -6.81
CA ASP A 36 -5.54 -14.72 -6.90
C ASP A 36 -4.25 -14.18 -6.24
N ALA A 37 -3.60 -15.01 -5.41
CA ALA A 37 -2.37 -14.61 -4.70
C ALA A 37 -1.22 -14.19 -5.63
N ASP A 38 -1.19 -14.70 -6.87
CA ASP A 38 -0.21 -14.32 -7.90
C ASP A 38 -0.40 -12.87 -8.39
N GLN A 39 -1.55 -12.25 -8.11
CA GLN A 39 -1.88 -10.86 -8.47
C GLN A 39 -1.65 -9.89 -7.31
N VAL A 40 -1.26 -10.38 -6.12
CA VAL A 40 -1.04 -9.56 -4.93
C VAL A 40 0.46 -9.32 -4.73
N ASP A 41 0.87 -8.05 -4.63
CA ASP A 41 2.22 -7.72 -4.15
C ASP A 41 2.28 -7.92 -2.63
N GLY A 42 2.93 -9.00 -2.20
CA GLY A 42 3.05 -9.36 -0.78
C GLY A 42 3.77 -8.31 0.06
N ALA A 43 4.72 -7.55 -0.50
CA ALA A 43 5.42 -6.51 0.25
C ALA A 43 4.50 -5.33 0.58
N GLU A 44 3.59 -5.00 -0.33
CA GLU A 44 2.59 -3.96 -0.11
C GLU A 44 1.46 -4.45 0.80
N ALA A 45 1.04 -5.71 0.63
CA ALA A 45 0.05 -6.35 1.51
C ALA A 45 0.49 -6.37 2.98
N ASP A 46 1.75 -6.72 3.26
CA ASP A 46 2.32 -6.70 4.62
C ASP A 46 2.33 -5.28 5.21
N ARG A 47 2.57 -4.25 4.38
CA ARG A 47 2.51 -2.85 4.83
C ARG A 47 1.09 -2.45 5.21
N LEU A 48 0.10 -2.75 4.36
CA LEU A 48 -1.31 -2.44 4.61
C LEU A 48 -1.86 -3.19 5.82
N ALA A 49 -1.45 -4.45 6.02
CA ALA A 49 -1.79 -5.22 7.20
C ALA A 49 -1.19 -4.63 8.49
N ALA A 50 0.01 -4.05 8.41
CA ALA A 50 0.64 -3.36 9.53
C ALA A 50 0.03 -1.97 9.82
N GLU A 51 -0.48 -1.29 8.79
CA GLU A 51 -1.11 0.04 8.91
C GLU A 51 -2.53 0.00 9.48
N ARG A 52 -3.25 -1.12 9.36
CA ARG A 52 -4.50 -1.33 10.11
C ARG A 52 -4.18 -1.52 11.60
N PRO A 53 -4.43 -0.53 12.49
CA PRO A 53 -4.53 -0.86 13.90
C PRO A 53 -5.66 -1.87 14.05
N ALA A 54 -5.47 -2.89 14.89
CA ALA A 54 -6.51 -3.80 15.32
C ALA A 54 -7.60 -3.01 16.08
N SER A 55 -8.42 -2.28 15.35
CA SER A 55 -9.60 -1.59 15.84
C SER A 55 -10.79 -2.47 15.47
N ASP A 56 -10.94 -3.56 16.19
CA ASP A 56 -12.27 -4.05 16.55
C ASP A 56 -12.19 -4.55 17.99
N ASP A 57 -12.66 -3.64 18.84
CA ASP A 57 -13.14 -3.81 20.19
C ASP A 57 -14.28 -4.84 20.18
N GLU A 58 -14.02 -6.09 20.58
CA GLU A 58 -15.09 -6.98 21.06
C GLU A 58 -15.23 -6.81 22.58
N ALA A 59 -16.43 -6.37 22.97
CA ALA A 59 -16.90 -6.08 24.31
C ALA A 59 -17.02 -7.30 25.25
#